data_AF-A0A059LEH9-F1
#
_entry.id   AF-A0A059LEH9-F1
#
_cell.length_a   1.000
_cell.length_b   1.000
_cell.length_c   1.000
_cell.angle_alpha   90.00
_cell.angle_beta   90.00
_cell.angle_gamma   90.00
#
_symmetry.space_group_name_H-M   'P 1'
#
loop_
_entity.id
_entity.type
_entity.pdbx_description
1 polymer ?
#
loop_
_entity_poly.entity_id
_entity_poly.type
_entity_poly.pdbx_seq_one_letter_code
_entity_poly.pdbx_strand_id
1 'polypeptide(L)'
;MRKETRKIMHARKIMHLDALGPPRHRQIARQRAACCTGGSKVDRSGFPEEAPGQGPLRAMWVFYSVSMGLVLGIVISMISRYAAPKVSILTLGVTTVAWLMSLSVLALVPLDVWAALSGGASARDEQVLGVLWTVSYWSTQGLTWAAIPVLQYYSLSGAFTIFGRLRHALFRLWVFYAVVLALCVAGVLVALGSGRLRLRTLPTLLITLSNTYGLICIIVAL
;
A
#
# COMPACT_ATOMS: atom_id res chain seq x y z
N MET A 1 57.34 -49.93 1.24
CA MET A 1 56.31 -50.27 0.22
C MET A 1 54.92 -49.67 0.52
N ARG A 2 54.30 -49.86 1.71
CA ARG A 2 52.93 -49.35 2.03
C ARG A 2 52.75 -47.83 2.24
N LYS A 3 53.84 -47.07 2.45
CA LYS A 3 53.77 -45.62 2.69
C LYS A 3 53.71 -44.81 1.38
N GLU A 4 54.36 -45.28 0.32
CA GLU A 4 54.37 -44.58 -0.97
C GLU A 4 53.07 -44.74 -1.75
N THR A 5 52.43 -45.90 -1.67
CA THR A 5 51.07 -46.10 -2.23
C THR A 5 50.04 -45.17 -1.60
N ARG A 6 50.18 -44.81 -0.32
CA ARG A 6 49.30 -43.83 0.35
C ARG A 6 49.52 -42.41 -0.14
N LYS A 7 50.77 -42.00 -0.41
CA LYS A 7 51.08 -40.69 -0.97
C LYS A 7 50.56 -40.54 -2.40
N ILE A 8 50.74 -41.58 -3.22
CA ILE A 8 50.25 -41.59 -4.61
C ILE A 8 48.72 -41.53 -4.64
N MET A 9 48.04 -42.25 -3.74
CA MET A 9 46.58 -42.21 -3.64
C MET A 9 46.05 -40.84 -3.14
N HIS A 10 46.75 -40.20 -2.21
CA HIS A 10 46.42 -38.84 -1.77
C HIS A 10 46.63 -37.80 -2.86
N ALA A 11 47.77 -37.86 -3.58
CA ALA A 11 48.06 -36.96 -4.69
C ALA A 11 47.02 -37.08 -5.80
N ARG A 12 46.59 -38.31 -6.13
CA ARG A 12 45.54 -38.56 -7.13
C ARG A 12 44.17 -38.05 -6.71
N LYS A 13 43.86 -38.07 -5.41
CA LYS A 13 42.59 -37.55 -4.86
C LYS A 13 42.54 -36.02 -4.86
N ILE A 14 43.68 -35.36 -4.58
CA ILE A 14 43.79 -33.89 -4.67
C ILE A 14 43.66 -33.43 -6.12
N MET A 15 44.33 -34.13 -7.05
CA MET A 15 44.26 -33.82 -8.49
C MET A 15 42.85 -34.04 -9.07
N HIS A 16 42.09 -35.03 -8.57
CA HIS A 16 40.69 -35.24 -8.95
C HIS A 16 39.74 -34.18 -8.38
N LEU A 17 40.06 -33.60 -7.22
CA LEU A 17 39.26 -32.52 -6.61
C LEU A 17 39.49 -31.18 -7.31
N ASP A 18 40.68 -30.93 -7.85
CA ASP A 18 40.97 -29.72 -8.64
C ASP A 18 40.36 -29.77 -10.06
N ALA A 19 40.13 -30.97 -10.62
CA ALA A 19 39.42 -31.15 -11.90
C ALA A 19 37.90 -30.90 -11.78
N LEU A 20 37.34 -31.05 -10.57
CA LEU A 20 35.98 -30.66 -10.25
C LEU A 20 36.00 -29.17 -9.92
N GLY A 21 35.81 -28.34 -10.95
CA GLY A 21 35.73 -26.88 -10.83
C GLY A 21 34.83 -26.41 -9.67
N PRO A 22 34.98 -25.15 -9.23
CA PRO A 22 34.42 -24.67 -7.97
C PRO A 22 32.92 -24.94 -7.86
N PRO A 23 32.43 -25.37 -6.68
CA PRO A 23 31.05 -25.81 -6.51
C PRO A 23 30.06 -24.69 -6.87
N ARG A 24 28.97 -25.04 -7.57
CA ARG A 24 27.97 -24.10 -8.13
C ARG A 24 27.51 -23.00 -7.16
N HIS A 25 27.49 -23.24 -5.86
CA HIS A 25 27.14 -22.22 -4.86
C HIS A 25 28.11 -21.03 -4.83
N ARG A 26 29.41 -21.24 -5.09
CA ARG A 26 30.41 -20.16 -5.19
C ARG A 26 30.26 -19.37 -6.49
N GLN A 27 29.86 -20.02 -7.57
CA GLN A 27 29.55 -19.32 -8.83
C GLN A 27 28.29 -18.46 -8.70
N ILE A 28 27.23 -18.96 -8.05
CA ILE A 28 26.00 -18.19 -7.78
C ILE A 28 26.28 -17.01 -6.84
N ALA A 29 27.13 -17.20 -5.82
CA ALA A 29 27.54 -16.12 -4.92
C ALA A 29 28.36 -15.04 -5.67
N ARG A 30 29.27 -15.43 -6.56
CA ARG A 30 30.04 -14.49 -7.40
C ARG A 30 29.17 -13.77 -8.44
N GLN A 31 28.20 -14.46 -9.06
CA GLN A 31 27.24 -13.83 -9.97
C GLN A 31 26.32 -12.84 -9.25
N ARG A 32 25.85 -13.17 -8.04
CA ARG A 32 25.09 -12.22 -7.21
C ARG A 32 25.93 -11.00 -6.81
N ALA A 33 27.18 -11.20 -6.41
CA ALA A 33 28.09 -10.10 -6.09
C ALA A 33 28.38 -9.21 -7.32
N ALA A 34 28.57 -9.80 -8.50
CA ALA A 34 28.81 -9.06 -9.74
C ALA A 34 27.56 -8.29 -10.23
N CYS A 35 26.36 -8.83 -10.02
CA CYS A 35 25.11 -8.17 -10.36
C CYS A 35 24.82 -6.94 -9.48
N CYS A 36 25.22 -6.97 -8.20
CA CYS A 36 25.09 -5.82 -7.31
C CYS A 36 26.07 -4.67 -7.63
N THR A 37 27.22 -4.97 -8.26
CA THR A 37 28.20 -3.94 -8.67
C THR A 37 27.98 -3.44 -10.10
N GLY A 38 27.24 -4.19 -10.92
CA GLY A 38 26.90 -3.85 -12.31
C GLY A 38 25.62 -3.01 -12.42
N GLY A 39 25.50 -1.95 -11.62
CA GLY A 39 24.49 -0.93 -11.86
C GLY A 39 24.81 -0.22 -13.16
N SER A 40 24.07 -0.56 -14.22
CA SER A 40 24.12 0.13 -15.51
C SER A 40 23.95 1.62 -15.27
N LYS A 41 25.03 2.40 -15.44
CA LYS A 41 24.95 3.86 -15.51
C LYS A 41 24.12 4.18 -16.75
N VAL A 42 22.83 4.41 -16.55
CA VAL A 42 21.98 5.10 -17.52
C VAL A 42 22.64 6.45 -17.77
N ASP A 43 22.96 6.71 -19.03
CA ASP A 43 23.53 7.97 -19.49
C ASP A 43 22.60 9.12 -19.11
N ARG A 44 23.03 9.94 -18.14
CA ARG A 44 22.29 11.07 -17.56
C ARG A 44 22.60 12.41 -18.25
N SER A 45 23.11 12.38 -19.48
CA SER A 45 23.50 13.59 -20.21
C SER A 45 22.33 14.47 -20.68
N GLY A 46 21.07 14.06 -20.45
CA GLY A 46 19.88 14.79 -20.89
C GLY A 46 18.97 15.37 -19.79
N PHE A 47 19.32 15.24 -18.50
CA PHE A 47 18.52 15.84 -17.42
C PHE A 47 19.17 17.15 -16.94
N PRO A 48 18.43 18.26 -16.86
CA PRO A 48 18.96 19.52 -16.34
C PRO A 48 19.49 19.31 -14.92
N GLU A 49 20.75 19.69 -14.72
CA GLU A 49 21.46 19.68 -13.44
C GLU A 49 20.84 20.72 -12.51
N GLU A 50 19.84 20.31 -11.71
CA GLU A 50 19.31 21.14 -10.63
C GLU A 50 20.11 20.95 -9.33
N ALA A 51 20.42 22.11 -8.73
CA ALA A 51 21.29 22.36 -7.59
C ALA A 51 20.99 21.55 -6.30
N PRO A 52 21.98 21.38 -5.40
CA PRO A 52 21.85 20.50 -4.25
C PRO A 52 20.93 21.10 -3.18
N GLY A 53 19.90 20.34 -2.78
CA GLY A 53 19.45 20.31 -1.39
C GLY A 53 18.00 20.67 -1.06
N GLN A 54 17.20 21.31 -1.93
CA GLN A 54 15.83 21.75 -1.57
C GLN A 54 14.79 21.72 -2.71
N GLY A 55 15.18 21.41 -3.96
CA GLY A 55 14.29 21.37 -5.14
C GLY A 55 13.31 20.19 -5.25
N PRO A 56 13.70 18.92 -4.98
CA PRO A 56 12.88 17.78 -5.39
C PRO A 56 11.55 17.68 -4.65
N LEU A 57 11.53 17.98 -3.34
CA LEU A 57 10.30 17.98 -2.54
C LEU A 57 9.29 19.02 -3.04
N ARG A 58 9.73 20.23 -3.37
CA ARG A 58 8.83 21.29 -3.85
C ARG A 58 8.22 20.90 -5.18
N ALA A 59 9.01 20.33 -6.09
CA ALA A 59 8.52 19.79 -7.35
C ALA A 59 7.49 18.65 -7.14
N MET A 60 7.73 17.74 -6.19
CA MET A 60 6.79 16.68 -5.81
C MET A 60 5.44 17.24 -5.31
N TRP A 61 5.47 18.22 -4.40
CA TRP A 61 4.25 18.85 -3.86
C TRP A 61 3.49 19.66 -4.91
N VAL A 62 4.21 20.37 -5.79
CA VAL A 62 3.61 21.12 -6.90
C VAL A 62 2.93 20.17 -7.88
N PHE A 63 3.63 19.11 -8.30
CA PHE A 63 3.06 18.09 -9.17
C PHE A 63 1.81 17.44 -8.54
N TYR A 64 1.89 17.05 -7.26
CA TYR A 64 0.75 16.47 -6.54
C TYR A 64 -0.43 17.44 -6.45
N SER A 65 -0.20 18.71 -6.13
CA SER A 65 -1.26 19.72 -6.00
C SER A 65 -1.92 20.04 -7.35
N VAL A 66 -1.14 20.14 -8.42
CA VAL A 66 -1.64 20.34 -9.78
C VAL A 66 -2.46 19.13 -10.24
N SER A 67 -1.94 17.92 -10.01
CA SER A 67 -2.65 16.67 -10.33
C SER A 67 -3.97 16.56 -9.55
N MET A 68 -3.95 16.87 -8.25
CA MET A 68 -5.15 16.86 -7.41
C MET A 68 -6.18 17.91 -7.86
N GLY A 69 -5.73 19.10 -8.27
CA GLY A 69 -6.61 20.13 -8.82
C GLY A 69 -7.27 19.70 -10.15
N LEU A 70 -6.50 19.06 -11.03
CA LEU A 70 -7.02 18.49 -12.28
C LEU A 70 -8.05 17.39 -12.01
N VAL A 71 -7.71 16.46 -11.12
CA VAL A 71 -8.59 15.37 -10.68
C VAL A 71 -9.89 15.93 -10.09
N LEU A 72 -9.81 16.94 -9.21
CA LEU A 72 -10.98 17.62 -8.66
C LEU A 72 -11.84 18.26 -9.75
N GLY A 73 -11.22 18.91 -10.73
CA GLY A 73 -11.93 19.48 -11.89
C GLY A 73 -12.67 18.43 -12.71
N ILE A 74 -12.04 17.28 -12.97
CA ILE A 74 -12.66 16.15 -13.68
C ILE A 74 -13.84 15.59 -12.88
N VAL A 75 -13.67 15.37 -11.57
CA VAL A 75 -14.72 14.84 -10.70
C VAL A 75 -15.91 15.80 -10.62
N ILE A 76 -15.67 17.10 -10.42
CA ILE A 76 -16.73 18.12 -10.39
C ILE A 76 -17.44 18.19 -11.75
N SER A 77 -16.70 18.09 -12.86
CA SER A 77 -17.27 18.07 -14.21
C SER A 77 -18.16 16.84 -14.43
N MET A 78 -17.71 15.63 -14.06
CA MET A 78 -18.53 14.43 -14.17
C MET A 78 -19.78 14.51 -13.30
N ILE A 79 -19.65 14.96 -12.06
CA ILE A 79 -20.80 15.13 -11.18
C ILE A 79 -21.80 16.14 -11.77
N SER A 80 -21.32 17.28 -12.26
CA SER A 80 -22.17 18.32 -12.83
C SER A 80 -22.88 17.87 -14.11
N ARG A 81 -22.29 16.93 -14.86
CA ARG A 81 -22.89 16.39 -16.09
C ARG A 81 -23.80 15.19 -15.87
N TYR A 82 -23.55 14.36 -14.86
CA TYR A 82 -24.27 13.10 -14.64
C TYR A 82 -25.16 13.08 -13.39
N ALA A 83 -25.13 14.11 -12.53
CA ALA A 83 -25.96 14.15 -11.33
C ALA A 83 -27.44 14.39 -11.67
N ALA A 84 -28.30 13.47 -11.22
CA ALA A 84 -29.74 13.68 -11.25
C ALA A 84 -30.13 14.83 -10.30
N PRO A 85 -31.05 15.73 -10.69
CA PRO A 85 -31.40 16.94 -9.92
C PRO A 85 -32.08 16.70 -8.56
N LYS A 86 -32.31 15.44 -8.16
CA LYS A 86 -32.93 15.04 -6.88
C LYS A 86 -31.96 14.36 -5.91
N VAL A 87 -30.66 14.33 -6.20
CA VAL A 87 -29.66 13.69 -5.33
C VAL A 87 -29.36 14.55 -4.10
N SER A 88 -29.17 13.89 -2.96
CA SER A 88 -28.81 14.59 -1.72
C SER A 88 -27.37 15.12 -1.76
N ILE A 89 -27.12 16.28 -1.15
CA ILE A 89 -25.78 16.87 -1.07
C ILE A 89 -24.79 15.95 -0.34
N LEU A 90 -25.27 15.13 0.60
CA LEU A 90 -24.42 14.17 1.32
C LEU A 90 -23.94 13.03 0.42
N THR A 91 -24.84 12.43 -0.37
CA THR A 91 -24.46 11.43 -1.38
C THR A 91 -23.48 12.01 -2.40
N LEU A 92 -23.67 13.27 -2.78
CA LEU A 92 -22.77 13.99 -3.68
C LEU A 92 -21.38 14.12 -3.05
N GLY A 93 -21.29 14.66 -1.83
CA GLY A 93 -20.04 14.87 -1.12
C GLY A 93 -19.27 13.59 -0.85
N VAL A 94 -19.96 12.53 -0.40
CA VAL A 94 -19.33 11.22 -0.17
C VAL A 94 -18.78 10.63 -1.47
N THR A 95 -19.52 10.74 -2.57
CA THR A 95 -19.06 10.28 -3.89
C THR A 95 -17.88 11.10 -4.39
N THR A 96 -17.92 12.43 -4.23
CA THR A 96 -16.79 13.31 -4.57
C THR A 96 -15.54 12.91 -3.79
N VAL A 97 -15.64 12.72 -2.48
CA VAL A 97 -14.51 12.30 -1.65
C VAL A 97 -14.01 10.92 -2.07
N ALA A 98 -14.90 9.98 -2.41
CA ALA A 98 -14.50 8.66 -2.89
C ALA A 98 -13.72 8.70 -4.19
N TRP A 99 -14.20 9.48 -5.15
CA TRP A 99 -13.55 9.61 -6.44
C TRP A 99 -12.22 10.35 -6.32
N LEU A 100 -12.16 11.41 -5.50
CA LEU A 100 -10.90 12.10 -5.20
C LEU A 100 -9.87 11.16 -4.57
N MET A 101 -10.28 10.35 -3.60
CA MET A 101 -9.38 9.41 -2.93
C MET A 101 -8.89 8.31 -3.88
N SER A 102 -9.77 7.72 -4.70
CA SER A 102 -9.36 6.74 -5.71
C SER A 102 -8.41 7.33 -6.76
N LEU A 103 -8.70 8.53 -7.26
CA LEU A 103 -7.88 9.18 -8.28
C LEU A 103 -6.59 9.77 -7.72
N SER A 104 -6.50 10.03 -6.41
CA SER A 104 -5.25 10.43 -5.76
C SER A 104 -4.16 9.36 -5.88
N VAL A 105 -4.51 8.07 -5.85
CA VAL A 105 -3.55 6.97 -6.06
C VAL A 105 -2.94 7.03 -7.46
N LEU A 106 -3.71 7.43 -8.46
CA LEU A 106 -3.20 7.62 -9.83
C LEU A 106 -2.21 8.78 -9.91
N ALA A 107 -2.28 9.77 -9.02
CA ALA A 107 -1.29 10.83 -8.91
C ALA A 107 -0.03 10.39 -8.13
N LEU A 108 -0.19 9.45 -7.17
CA LEU A 108 0.93 8.88 -6.42
C LEU A 108 1.80 7.94 -7.26
N VAL A 109 1.22 7.18 -8.20
CA VAL A 109 1.97 6.18 -8.98
C VAL A 109 3.08 6.81 -9.85
N PRO A 110 2.84 7.89 -10.63
CA PRO A 110 3.90 8.56 -11.37
C PRO A 110 4.97 9.17 -10.45
N LEU A 111 4.56 9.63 -9.26
CA LEU A 111 5.46 10.19 -8.26
C LEU A 111 6.38 9.12 -7.67
N ASP A 112 5.85 7.91 -7.45
CA ASP A 112 6.57 6.73 -6.98
C ASP A 112 7.62 6.28 -8.02
N VAL A 113 7.21 6.18 -9.29
CA VAL A 113 8.11 5.85 -10.41
C VAL A 113 9.18 6.92 -10.59
N TRP A 114 8.82 8.20 -10.51
CA TRP A 114 9.77 9.31 -10.59
C TRP A 114 10.81 9.21 -9.46
N ALA A 115 10.36 9.02 -8.21
CA ALA A 115 11.24 8.89 -7.05
C ALA A 115 12.19 7.69 -7.18
N ALA A 116 11.72 6.57 -7.75
CA ALA A 116 12.55 5.39 -8.02
C ALA A 116 13.60 5.65 -9.12
N LEU A 117 13.24 6.38 -10.18
CA LEU A 117 14.13 6.68 -11.30
C LEU A 117 15.18 7.77 -10.97
N SER A 118 14.88 8.68 -10.04
CA SER A 118 15.83 9.70 -9.57
C SER A 118 17.08 9.11 -8.90
N GLY A 119 17.12 7.79 -8.66
CA GLY A 119 18.35 7.03 -8.37
C GLY A 119 19.02 7.39 -7.05
N GLY A 120 18.24 7.88 -6.09
CA GLY A 120 18.69 8.34 -4.78
C GLY A 120 17.66 9.27 -4.18
N ALA A 121 16.43 8.76 -3.98
CA ALA A 121 15.47 9.44 -3.12
C ALA A 121 16.21 9.75 -1.80
N SER A 122 16.24 11.02 -1.41
CA SER A 122 16.75 11.36 -0.08
C SER A 122 15.94 10.53 0.93
N ALA A 123 16.53 10.11 2.04
CA ALA A 123 15.76 9.39 3.09
C ALA A 123 14.47 10.15 3.50
N ARG A 124 14.46 11.47 3.29
CA ARG A 124 13.29 12.35 3.46
C ARG A 124 12.20 12.14 2.39
N ASP A 125 12.56 11.89 1.13
CA ASP A 125 11.60 11.68 0.03
C ASP A 125 10.90 10.32 0.16
N GLU A 126 11.65 9.27 0.54
CA GLU A 126 11.07 7.94 0.85
C GLU A 126 10.10 8.01 2.03
N GLN A 127 10.44 8.80 3.06
CA GLN A 127 9.56 9.00 4.21
C GLN A 127 8.26 9.72 3.83
N VAL A 128 8.35 10.78 3.01
CA VAL A 128 7.17 11.51 2.52
C VAL A 128 6.28 10.59 1.69
N LEU A 129 6.88 9.81 0.78
CA LEU A 129 6.15 8.86 -0.05
C LEU A 129 5.48 7.76 0.80
N GLY A 130 6.18 7.24 1.80
CA GLY A 130 5.61 6.28 2.76
C GLY A 130 4.42 6.85 3.55
N VAL A 131 4.48 8.13 3.96
CA VAL A 131 3.36 8.81 4.61
C VAL A 131 2.19 8.99 3.64
N LEU A 132 2.44 9.41 2.40
CA LEU A 132 1.40 9.55 1.36
C LEU A 132 0.69 8.22 1.09
N TRP A 133 1.44 7.13 0.93
CA TRP A 133 0.90 5.78 0.80
C TRP A 133 0.08 5.35 2.02
N THR A 134 0.58 5.63 3.22
CA THR A 134 -0.11 5.32 4.48
C THR A 134 -1.42 6.08 4.59
N VAL A 135 -1.42 7.38 4.33
CA VAL A 135 -2.63 8.23 4.36
C VAL A 135 -3.64 7.75 3.32
N SER A 136 -3.19 7.46 2.10
CA SER A 136 -4.06 6.93 1.04
C SER A 136 -4.70 5.61 1.47
N TYR A 137 -3.89 4.66 1.97
CA TYR A 137 -4.36 3.38 2.48
C TYR A 137 -5.43 3.54 3.58
N TRP A 138 -5.11 4.30 4.64
CA TRP A 138 -6.06 4.49 5.75
C TRP A 138 -7.32 5.25 5.33
N SER A 139 -7.21 6.16 4.36
CA SER A 139 -8.36 6.89 3.83
C SER A 139 -9.28 5.96 3.06
N THR A 140 -8.76 5.10 2.18
CA THR A 140 -9.55 4.09 1.45
C THR A 140 -10.25 3.14 2.42
N GLN A 141 -9.53 2.66 3.43
CA GLN A 141 -10.11 1.81 4.46
C GLN A 141 -11.23 2.54 5.21
N GLY A 142 -10.98 3.77 5.67
CA GLY A 142 -11.98 4.60 6.31
C GLY A 142 -13.20 4.82 5.42
N LEU A 143 -13.02 4.96 4.12
CA LEU A 143 -14.12 5.12 3.18
C LEU A 143 -14.95 3.85 3.01
N THR A 144 -14.32 2.69 2.89
CA THR A 144 -15.03 1.42 2.81
C THR A 144 -15.88 1.17 4.05
N TRP A 145 -15.31 1.42 5.24
CA TRP A 145 -15.99 1.19 6.50
C TRP A 145 -16.95 2.33 6.87
N ALA A 146 -16.74 3.57 6.47
CA ALA A 146 -17.65 4.67 6.81
C ALA A 146 -18.65 4.98 5.69
N ALA A 147 -18.17 5.20 4.47
CA ALA A 147 -19.00 5.70 3.38
C ALA A 147 -20.06 4.67 2.94
N ILE A 148 -19.68 3.40 2.77
CA ILE A 148 -20.60 2.35 2.32
C ILE A 148 -21.80 2.21 3.28
N PRO A 149 -21.60 1.98 4.60
CA PRO A 149 -22.74 1.81 5.49
C PRO A 149 -23.49 3.11 5.74
N VAL A 150 -22.83 4.28 5.79
CA VAL A 150 -23.56 5.57 5.85
C VAL A 150 -24.49 5.71 4.66
N LEU A 151 -24.03 5.38 3.45
CA LEU A 151 -24.83 5.44 2.24
C LEU A 151 -26.01 4.46 2.28
N GLN A 152 -25.79 3.23 2.77
CA GLN A 152 -26.85 2.22 2.95
C GLN A 152 -27.91 2.65 3.97
N TYR A 153 -27.51 3.15 5.15
CA TYR A 153 -28.47 3.63 6.15
C TYR A 153 -29.17 4.93 5.72
N TYR A 154 -28.48 5.78 4.94
CA TYR A 154 -29.05 6.99 4.39
C TYR A 154 -30.15 6.71 3.35
N SER A 155 -29.92 5.76 2.43
CA SER A 155 -30.92 5.38 1.41
C SER A 155 -32.16 4.72 2.03
N LEU A 156 -31.98 3.91 3.08
CA LEU A 156 -33.07 3.28 3.82
C LEU A 156 -33.86 4.24 4.71
N SER A 157 -33.30 5.40 5.07
CA SER A 157 -34.00 6.38 5.89
C SER A 157 -35.05 7.12 5.06
N GLY A 158 -36.35 6.97 5.38
CA GLY A 158 -37.45 7.67 4.68
C GLY A 158 -37.75 9.08 5.20
N ALA A 159 -36.92 9.67 6.07
CA ALA A 159 -37.25 10.93 6.74
C ALA A 159 -37.13 12.16 5.82
N PHE A 160 -37.94 13.19 6.08
CA PHE A 160 -38.07 14.37 5.21
C PHE A 160 -36.94 15.42 5.38
N THR A 161 -36.16 15.37 6.47
CA THR A 161 -35.07 16.32 6.74
C THR A 161 -33.68 15.67 6.61
N ILE A 162 -32.79 16.28 5.82
CA ILE A 162 -31.45 15.74 5.49
C ILE A 162 -30.59 15.54 6.76
N PHE A 163 -30.61 16.51 7.69
CA PHE A 163 -29.81 16.45 8.92
C PHE A 163 -30.35 15.41 9.92
N GLY A 164 -31.67 15.28 10.04
CA GLY A 164 -32.31 14.27 10.89
C GLY A 164 -32.01 12.85 10.41
N ARG A 165 -32.06 12.64 9.09
CA ARG A 165 -31.66 11.37 8.45
C ARG A 165 -30.22 10.99 8.75
N LEU A 166 -29.29 11.94 8.61
CA LEU A 166 -27.87 11.68 8.83
C LEU A 166 -27.58 11.33 10.29
N ARG A 167 -28.16 12.06 11.26
CA ARG A 167 -27.99 11.74 12.68
C ARG A 167 -28.51 10.34 13.02
N HIS A 168 -29.66 9.96 12.48
CA HIS A 168 -30.20 8.62 12.68
C HIS A 168 -29.34 7.53 12.02
N ALA A 169 -28.87 7.76 10.80
CA ALA A 169 -27.98 6.84 10.10
C ALA A 169 -26.66 6.65 10.88
N LEU A 170 -26.06 7.74 11.36
CA LEU A 170 -24.84 7.69 12.17
C LEU A 170 -25.04 7.00 13.52
N PHE A 171 -26.18 7.22 14.20
CA PHE A 171 -26.46 6.53 15.46
C PHE A 171 -26.58 5.01 15.26
N ARG A 172 -27.32 4.57 14.22
CA ARG A 172 -27.45 3.14 13.88
C ARG A 172 -26.09 2.54 13.51
N LEU A 173 -25.28 3.29 12.76
CA LEU A 173 -23.92 2.89 12.41
C LEU A 173 -23.02 2.73 13.64
N TRP A 174 -23.08 3.67 14.57
CA TRP A 174 -22.31 3.64 15.82
C TRP A 174 -22.70 2.45 16.70
N VAL A 175 -24.00 2.16 16.84
CA VAL A 175 -24.47 0.99 17.60
C VAL A 175 -24.00 -0.30 16.96
N PHE A 176 -24.11 -0.43 15.64
CA PHE A 176 -23.58 -1.59 14.90
C PHE A 176 -22.08 -1.78 15.15
N TYR A 177 -21.28 -0.72 15.01
CA TYR A 177 -19.85 -0.78 15.26
C TYR A 177 -19.49 -1.07 16.72
N ALA A 178 -20.26 -0.56 17.68
CA ALA A 178 -20.04 -0.85 19.10
C ALA A 178 -20.22 -2.35 19.41
N VAL A 179 -21.25 -2.99 18.83
CA VAL A 179 -21.48 -4.43 18.99
C VAL A 179 -20.36 -5.25 18.34
N VAL A 180 -19.97 -4.92 17.09
CA VAL A 180 -18.86 -5.60 16.40
C VAL A 180 -17.56 -5.44 17.18
N LEU A 181 -17.27 -4.24 17.69
CA LEU A 181 -16.08 -3.99 18.52
C LEU A 181 -16.11 -4.82 19.80
N ALA A 182 -17.26 -4.91 20.48
CA ALA A 182 -17.41 -5.72 21.68
C ALA A 182 -17.12 -7.22 21.39
N LEU A 183 -17.62 -7.75 20.27
CA LEU A 183 -17.35 -9.12 19.84
C LEU A 183 -15.86 -9.33 19.51
N CYS A 184 -15.24 -8.39 18.78
CA CYS A 184 -13.81 -8.43 18.48
C CYS A 184 -12.96 -8.39 19.74
N VAL A 185 -13.26 -7.49 20.68
CA VAL A 185 -12.55 -7.39 21.96
C VAL A 185 -12.71 -8.66 22.78
N ALA A 186 -13.93 -9.21 22.88
CA ALA A 186 -14.16 -10.48 23.56
C ALA A 186 -13.34 -11.62 22.94
N GLY A 187 -13.30 -11.73 21.62
CA GLY A 187 -12.48 -12.73 20.92
C GLY A 187 -10.98 -12.57 21.18
N VAL A 188 -10.48 -11.33 21.19
CA VAL A 188 -9.07 -11.05 21.52
C VAL A 188 -8.76 -11.42 22.97
N LEU A 189 -9.64 -11.08 23.92
CA LEU A 189 -9.46 -11.43 25.33
C LEU A 189 -9.39 -12.95 25.56
N VAL A 190 -10.27 -13.72 24.91
CA VAL A 190 -10.25 -15.19 24.97
C VAL A 190 -8.94 -15.75 24.41
N ALA A 191 -8.46 -15.20 23.28
CA ALA A 191 -7.26 -15.67 22.64
C ALA A 191 -5.96 -15.25 23.34
N LEU A 192 -5.97 -14.13 24.07
CA LEU A 192 -4.91 -13.75 25.02
C LEU A 192 -4.91 -14.68 26.23
N GLY A 193 -6.08 -14.99 26.81
CA GLY A 193 -6.21 -15.94 27.92
C GLY A 193 -5.75 -17.35 27.56
N SER A 194 -5.88 -17.74 26.29
CA SER A 194 -5.41 -19.03 25.77
C SER A 194 -3.89 -19.08 25.50
N GLY A 195 -3.16 -17.98 25.72
CA GLY A 195 -1.71 -17.88 25.49
C GLY A 195 -1.27 -17.99 24.02
N ARG A 196 -2.22 -18.03 23.06
CA ARG A 196 -1.94 -18.23 21.63
C ARG A 196 -1.69 -16.92 20.87
N LEU A 197 -2.10 -15.78 21.42
CA LEU A 197 -1.88 -14.48 20.80
C LEU A 197 -0.85 -13.64 21.56
N ARG A 198 0.06 -13.04 20.80
CA ARG A 198 0.96 -12.00 21.30
C ARG A 198 0.40 -10.65 20.86
N LEU A 199 0.35 -9.65 21.75
CA LEU A 199 -0.19 -8.32 21.42
C LEU A 199 0.49 -7.69 20.19
N ARG A 200 1.76 -8.03 19.95
CA ARG A 200 2.54 -7.57 18.79
C ARG A 200 2.01 -8.06 17.43
N THR A 201 1.27 -9.17 17.38
CA THR A 201 0.69 -9.71 16.13
C THR A 201 -0.73 -9.23 15.85
N LEU A 202 -1.37 -8.52 16.79
CA LEU A 202 -2.71 -7.94 16.61
C LEU A 202 -2.84 -7.02 15.39
N PRO A 203 -1.95 -6.04 15.14
CA PRO A 203 -2.09 -5.17 13.97
C PRO A 203 -1.97 -5.94 12.66
N THR A 204 -1.06 -6.92 12.58
CA THR A 204 -0.94 -7.78 11.39
C THR A 204 -2.20 -8.59 11.16
N LEU A 205 -2.77 -9.17 12.23
CA LEU A 205 -4.03 -9.92 12.17
C LEU A 205 -5.19 -9.03 11.69
N LEU A 206 -5.29 -7.80 12.19
CA LEU A 206 -6.33 -6.84 11.76
C LEU A 206 -6.22 -6.48 10.28
N ILE A 207 -4.99 -6.26 9.78
CA ILE A 207 -4.75 -5.97 8.36
C ILE A 207 -5.14 -7.17 7.50
N THR A 208 -4.72 -8.39 7.87
CA THR A 208 -5.06 -9.60 7.12
C THR A 208 -6.57 -9.88 7.13
N LEU A 209 -7.23 -9.73 8.28
CA LEU A 209 -8.69 -9.87 8.37
C LEU A 209 -9.42 -8.85 7.50
N SER A 210 -8.98 -7.59 7.51
CA SER A 210 -9.58 -6.56 6.66
C SER A 210 -9.44 -6.89 5.18
N ASN A 211 -8.28 -7.39 4.75
CA ASN A 211 -8.06 -7.78 3.36
C ASN A 211 -8.92 -9.00 2.98
N THR A 212 -9.08 -9.96 3.89
CA THR A 212 -9.92 -11.15 3.68
C THR A 212 -11.39 -10.76 3.55
N TYR A 213 -11.88 -9.83 4.38
CA TYR A 213 -13.24 -9.29 4.25
C TYR A 213 -13.48 -8.67 2.87
N GLY A 214 -12.55 -7.84 2.38
CA GLY A 214 -12.63 -7.25 1.05
C GLY A 214 -12.73 -8.29 -0.08
N LEU A 215 -11.91 -9.36 -0.01
CA LEU A 215 -11.98 -10.46 -0.98
C LEU A 215 -13.32 -11.20 -0.94
N ILE A 216 -13.84 -11.48 0.26
CA ILE A 216 -15.14 -12.14 0.42
C ILE A 216 -16.25 -11.27 -0.18
N CYS A 217 -16.24 -9.95 0.08
CA CYS A 217 -17.21 -9.03 -0.50
C CYS A 217 -17.16 -9.03 -2.03
N ILE A 218 -15.97 -9.02 -2.64
CA ILE A 218 -15.83 -9.08 -4.10
C ILE A 218 -16.39 -10.39 -4.65
N ILE A 219 -16.11 -11.53 -4.01
CA ILE A 219 -16.62 -12.84 -4.46
C ILE A 219 -18.14 -12.92 -4.36
N VAL A 220 -18.73 -12.41 -3.28
CA VAL A 220 -20.20 -12.45 -3.08
C VAL A 220 -20.94 -11.46 -3.97
N ALA A 221 -20.30 -10.34 -4.33
CA ALA A 221 -20.88 -9.31 -5.19
C ALA A 221 -20.68 -9.56 -6.70
N LEU A 222 -19.87 -10.57 -7.06
CA LEU A 222 -19.67 -11.04 -8.43
C LEU A 222 -20.68 -12.15 -8.76
#